data_AF-A0AAP7KZU4-F1
#
_entry.id   AF-A0AAP7KZU4-F1
#
_cell.length_a   1.000
_cell.length_b   1.000
_cell.length_c   1.000
_cell.angle_alpha   90.00
_cell.angle_beta   90.00
_cell.angle_gamma   90.00
#
_symmetry.space_group_name_H-M   'P 1'
#
loop_
_entity.id
_entity.type
_entity.pdbx_description
1 polymer ?
#
loop_
_entity_poly.entity_id
_entity_poly.type
_entity_poly.pdbx_seq_one_letter_code
_entity_poly.pdbx_strand_id
1 'polypeptide(L)'
;MLLPHSGCAYEYSPVDFCDAQHRAQIDQAILTQVPNFNRHYILAQLDERKEYFQRSIVLIDSRDGTVYPLPIDAFSGPLVGKEGARTYGTVETSAESDTFCVNGALLVYRAFEEGRFCFGFDGVRFTGHTTQYMQ
;
A
#
# COMPACT_ATOMS: atom_id res chain seq x y z
N MET A 1 -26.85 -7.92 3.26
CA MET A 1 -25.95 -6.78 2.98
C MET A 1 -24.57 -7.18 3.45
N LEU A 2 -23.73 -7.66 2.54
CA LEU A 2 -22.36 -8.11 2.85
C LEU A 2 -21.44 -6.90 2.66
N LEU A 3 -20.81 -6.43 3.73
CA LEU A 3 -19.83 -5.35 3.70
C LEU A 3 -18.68 -5.75 2.75
N PRO A 4 -18.19 -4.85 1.87
CA PRO A 4 -16.92 -5.08 1.19
C PRO A 4 -15.83 -5.05 2.27
N HIS A 5 -15.41 -6.24 2.70
CA HIS A 5 -14.31 -6.56 3.62
C HIS A 5 -13.84 -5.41 4.54
N SER A 6 -14.30 -5.41 5.79
CA SER A 6 -13.71 -4.62 6.89
C SER A 6 -12.33 -5.18 7.31
N GLY A 7 -11.47 -5.47 6.33
CA GLY A 7 -10.14 -6.02 6.52
C GLY A 7 -9.19 -4.92 6.96
N CYS A 8 -9.33 -4.49 8.20
CA CYS A 8 -8.45 -3.51 8.82
C CYS A 8 -7.01 -4.00 8.93
N ALA A 9 -6.78 -5.31 8.91
CA ALA A 9 -5.47 -5.93 8.96
C ALA A 9 -5.49 -7.25 8.20
N TYR A 10 -4.32 -7.67 7.69
CA TYR A 10 -4.11 -9.03 7.19
C TYR A 10 -3.82 -9.98 8.35
N GLU A 11 -4.15 -11.27 8.17
CA GLU A 11 -3.78 -12.28 9.15
C GLU A 11 -2.26 -12.24 9.36
N TYR A 12 -1.84 -12.09 10.63
CA TYR A 12 -0.44 -11.93 11.07
C TYR A 12 0.28 -10.62 10.71
N SER A 13 -0.35 -9.70 9.99
CA SER A 13 0.22 -8.37 9.79
C SER A 13 0.13 -7.55 11.08
N PRO A 14 1.19 -6.82 11.46
CA PRO A 14 1.15 -5.92 12.61
C PRO A 14 0.45 -4.58 12.29
N VAL A 15 0.03 -4.35 11.04
CA VAL A 15 -0.55 -3.08 10.58
C VAL A 15 -2.06 -3.12 10.72
N ASP A 16 -2.63 -2.13 11.40
CA ASP A 16 -4.07 -1.91 11.53
C ASP A 16 -4.49 -0.62 10.80
N PHE A 17 -4.94 -0.77 9.56
CA PHE A 17 -5.43 0.32 8.71
C PHE A 17 -6.69 1.01 9.24
N CYS A 18 -7.34 0.46 10.28
CA CYS A 18 -8.49 1.08 10.94
C CYS A 18 -8.15 1.78 12.26
N ASP A 19 -6.89 1.77 12.70
CA ASP A 19 -6.50 2.58 13.84
C ASP A 19 -6.65 4.09 13.54
N ALA A 20 -6.66 4.90 14.60
CA ALA A 20 -6.90 6.34 14.46
C ALA A 20 -5.84 7.05 13.59
N GLN A 21 -4.60 6.58 13.58
CA GLN A 21 -3.51 7.17 12.82
C GLN A 21 -3.68 6.90 11.33
N HIS A 22 -3.93 5.64 10.95
CA HIS A 22 -4.14 5.25 9.56
C HIS A 22 -5.41 5.88 8.99
N ARG A 23 -6.51 5.87 9.76
CA ARG A 23 -7.77 6.52 9.37
C ARG A 23 -7.59 8.01 9.08
N ALA A 24 -6.84 8.74 9.91
CA ALA A 24 -6.56 10.15 9.66
C ALA A 24 -5.77 10.38 8.36
N GLN A 25 -4.78 9.52 8.06
CA GLN A 25 -4.02 9.62 6.81
C GLN A 25 -4.87 9.28 5.57
N ILE A 26 -5.74 8.28 5.68
CA ILE A 26 -6.68 7.87 4.62
C ILE A 26 -7.68 9.00 4.36
N ASP A 27 -8.30 9.54 5.40
CA ASP A 27 -9.27 10.64 5.28
C ASP A 27 -8.60 11.87 4.65
N GLN A 28 -7.35 12.17 5.05
CA GLN A 28 -6.57 13.23 4.43
C GLN A 28 -6.28 12.96 2.95
N ALA A 29 -5.96 11.72 2.57
CA ALA A 29 -5.73 11.34 1.19
C ALA A 29 -7.00 11.52 0.34
N ILE A 30 -8.17 11.10 0.85
CA ILE A 30 -9.48 11.31 0.22
C ILE A 30 -9.75 12.80 -0.05
N LEU A 31 -9.40 13.67 0.90
CA LEU A 31 -9.68 15.11 0.79
C LEU A 31 -8.73 15.85 -0.16
N THR A 32 -7.51 15.36 -0.35
CA THR A 32 -6.43 16.15 -0.98
C THR A 32 -5.85 15.55 -2.23
N GLN A 33 -5.97 14.24 -2.43
CA GLN A 33 -5.40 13.57 -3.60
C GLN A 33 -6.45 13.43 -4.69
N VAL A 34 -5.97 13.50 -5.93
CA VAL A 34 -6.77 13.18 -7.11
C VAL A 34 -6.46 11.75 -7.55
N PRO A 35 -7.39 11.07 -8.24
CA PRO A 35 -7.13 9.74 -8.78
C PRO A 35 -5.83 9.68 -9.59
N ASN A 36 -5.00 8.70 -9.26
CA ASN A 36 -3.65 8.53 -9.81
C ASN A 36 -3.36 7.07 -10.20
N PHE A 37 -4.39 6.22 -10.20
CA PHE A 37 -4.35 4.82 -10.63
C PHE A 37 -5.71 4.41 -11.20
N ASN A 38 -5.70 3.67 -12.31
CA ASN A 38 -6.88 3.04 -12.90
C ASN A 38 -8.15 3.91 -12.86
N ARG A 39 -7.99 5.15 -13.32
CA ARG A 39 -8.94 6.26 -13.53
C ARG A 39 -9.57 6.88 -12.29
N HIS A 40 -10.10 6.07 -11.40
CA HIS A 40 -10.88 6.55 -10.25
C HIS A 40 -10.32 6.08 -8.91
N TYR A 41 -9.14 5.44 -8.90
CA TYR A 41 -8.49 5.06 -7.66
C TYR A 41 -7.41 6.06 -7.27
N ILE A 42 -7.35 6.32 -5.97
CA ILE A 42 -6.24 7.02 -5.33
C ILE A 42 -5.36 5.94 -4.72
N LEU A 43 -4.13 5.83 -5.22
CA LEU A 43 -3.06 5.07 -4.61
C LEU A 43 -2.38 5.95 -3.58
N ALA A 44 -2.78 5.80 -2.32
CA ALA A 44 -2.30 6.58 -1.20
C ALA A 44 -1.18 5.83 -0.46
N GLN A 45 -0.09 6.53 -0.18
CA GLN A 45 1.00 6.02 0.66
C GLN A 45 0.80 6.54 2.09
N LEU A 46 0.79 5.65 3.08
CA LEU A 46 0.62 6.00 4.50
C LEU A 46 1.96 5.86 5.22
N ASP A 47 2.32 6.81 6.07
CA ASP A 47 3.51 6.73 6.90
C ASP A 47 3.32 5.68 8.01
N GLU A 48 4.26 4.72 8.09
CA GLU A 48 4.29 3.65 9.10
C GLU A 48 5.35 3.97 10.18
N ARG A 49 6.63 3.90 9.81
CA ARG A 49 7.78 4.17 10.68
C ARG A 49 8.77 5.08 9.97
N LYS A 50 8.73 6.36 10.32
CA LYS A 50 9.51 7.42 9.65
C LYS A 50 11.01 7.23 9.85
N GLU A 51 11.42 6.71 10.99
CA GLU A 51 12.81 6.42 11.32
C GLU A 51 13.41 5.30 10.46
N TYR A 52 12.58 4.45 9.84
CA TYR A 52 12.98 3.40 8.91
C TYR A 52 12.57 3.70 7.46
N PHE A 53 12.07 4.91 7.18
CA PHE A 53 11.56 5.31 5.88
C PHE A 53 10.48 4.36 5.34
N GLN A 54 9.68 3.80 6.24
CA GLN A 54 8.65 2.82 5.93
C GLN A 54 7.29 3.47 5.72
N ARG A 55 6.62 3.03 4.66
CA ARG A 55 5.25 3.37 4.31
C ARG A 55 4.46 2.13 3.94
N SER A 56 3.15 2.17 4.10
CA SER A 56 2.24 1.21 3.47
C SER A 56 1.53 1.86 2.29
N ILE A 57 0.77 1.08 1.54
CA ILE A 57 -0.04 1.57 0.42
C ILE A 57 -1.47 1.11 0.64
N VAL A 58 -2.41 2.01 0.41
CA VAL A 58 -3.82 1.66 0.26
C VAL A 58 -4.33 2.18 -1.08
N LEU A 59 -5.24 1.42 -1.67
CA LEU A 59 -6.03 1.85 -2.81
C LEU A 59 -7.38 2.37 -2.32
N ILE A 60 -7.76 3.57 -2.71
CA ILE A 60 -9.02 4.19 -2.31
C ILE A 60 -9.86 4.41 -3.56
N ASP A 61 -11.06 3.84 -3.61
CA ASP A 61 -12.02 4.14 -4.67
C ASP A 61 -12.57 5.55 -4.43
N SER A 62 -12.26 6.50 -5.32
CA SER A 62 -12.66 7.90 -5.13
C SER A 62 -14.15 8.12 -5.31
N ARG A 63 -14.91 7.11 -5.76
CA ARG A 63 -16.36 7.23 -6.02
C ARG A 63 -17.19 7.04 -4.76
N ASP A 64 -16.75 6.13 -3.88
CA ASP A 64 -17.47 5.77 -2.66
C ASP A 64 -16.61 5.76 -1.39
N GLY A 65 -15.29 5.98 -1.51
CA GLY A 65 -14.35 6.00 -0.40
C GLY A 65 -13.94 4.61 0.10
N THR A 66 -14.25 3.53 -0.62
CA THR A 66 -13.85 2.18 -0.23
C THR A 66 -12.34 2.04 -0.27
N VAL A 67 -11.75 1.46 0.77
CA VAL A 67 -10.30 1.31 0.95
C VAL A 67 -9.90 -0.14 0.83
N TYR A 68 -8.85 -0.40 0.06
CA TYR A 68 -8.23 -1.70 -0.16
C TYR A 68 -6.76 -1.59 0.21
N PRO A 69 -6.34 -2.08 1.38
CA PRO A 69 -4.92 -2.13 1.72
C PRO A 69 -4.14 -2.96 0.70
N LEU A 70 -2.91 -2.57 0.37
CA LEU A 70 -2.02 -3.44 -0.40
C LEU A 70 -1.53 -4.57 0.54
N PRO A 71 -1.47 -5.83 0.08
CA PRO A 71 -1.09 -6.99 0.89
C PRO A 71 0.41 -7.04 1.24
N ILE A 72 0.89 -6.03 1.95
CA ILE A 72 2.25 -5.87 2.47
C ILE A 72 2.17 -5.27 3.88
N ASP A 73 3.23 -5.40 4.67
CA ASP A 73 3.33 -4.67 5.94
C ASP A 73 3.82 -3.24 5.68
N ALA A 74 4.89 -3.10 4.90
CA ALA A 74 5.45 -1.80 4.54
C ALA A 74 6.36 -1.92 3.31
N PHE A 75 6.76 -0.79 2.76
CA PHE A 75 7.86 -0.66 1.83
C PHE A 75 8.74 0.54 2.23
N SER A 76 10.00 0.48 1.84
CA SER A 76 11.00 1.53 2.03
C SER A 76 11.85 1.65 0.77
N GLY A 77 12.85 2.54 0.79
CA GLY A 77 13.91 2.53 -0.21
C GLY A 77 14.78 1.27 -0.08
N PRO A 78 15.80 1.15 -0.95
CA PRO A 78 16.78 0.06 -0.86
C PRO A 78 17.44 -0.02 0.53
N LEU A 79 17.72 -1.24 0.98
CA LEU A 79 18.34 -1.51 2.27
C LEU A 79 19.84 -1.24 2.21
N VAL A 80 20.38 -0.65 3.28
CA VAL A 80 21.81 -0.39 3.44
C VAL A 80 22.36 -1.30 4.53
N GLY A 81 22.62 -2.55 4.17
CA GLY A 81 23.13 -3.56 5.09
C GLY A 81 22.19 -3.80 6.28
N LYS A 82 22.75 -3.83 7.50
CA LYS A 82 21.96 -4.09 8.73
C LYS A 82 21.23 -2.86 9.27
N GLU A 83 21.52 -1.68 8.74
CA GLU A 83 20.95 -0.41 9.23
C GLU A 83 19.55 -0.14 8.67
N GLY A 84 19.10 -0.94 7.70
CA GLY A 84 17.82 -0.73 7.01
C GLY A 84 17.91 0.31 5.91
N ALA A 85 16.76 0.79 5.44
CA ALA A 85 16.70 1.82 4.40
C ALA A 85 17.12 3.20 4.93
N ARG A 86 17.68 4.04 4.05
CA ARG A 86 18.02 5.44 4.34
C ARG A 86 17.18 6.45 3.57
N THR A 87 16.29 5.96 2.72
CA THR A 87 15.40 6.75 1.87
C THR A 87 14.05 6.07 1.77
N TYR A 88 13.01 6.82 1.41
CA TYR A 88 11.73 6.23 1.03
C TYR A 88 11.84 5.49 -0.31
N GLY A 89 10.96 4.49 -0.49
CA GLY A 89 10.77 3.85 -1.78
C GLY A 89 9.97 4.74 -2.72
N THR A 90 9.89 4.37 -3.99
CA THR A 90 9.09 5.11 -4.98
C THR A 90 7.95 4.25 -5.50
N VAL A 91 6.85 4.92 -5.85
CA VAL A 91 5.71 4.28 -6.52
C VAL A 91 5.57 4.88 -7.91
N GLU A 92 5.71 4.04 -8.92
CA GLU A 92 5.44 4.35 -10.31
C GLU A 92 3.96 4.06 -10.61
N THR A 93 3.19 5.10 -10.92
CA THR A 93 1.77 4.97 -11.27
C THR A 93 1.36 6.08 -12.23
N SER A 94 0.21 5.93 -12.87
CA SER A 94 -0.47 7.01 -13.60
C SER A 94 -1.97 6.82 -13.54
N ALA A 95 -2.73 7.91 -13.73
CA ALA A 95 -4.18 7.88 -13.70
C ALA A 95 -4.79 6.91 -14.73
N GLU A 96 -4.13 6.64 -15.86
CA GLU A 96 -4.64 5.75 -16.90
C GLU A 96 -4.07 4.32 -16.83
N SER A 97 -3.08 4.08 -15.95
CA SER A 97 -2.46 2.76 -15.82
C SER A 97 -3.33 1.82 -14.98
N ASP A 98 -3.46 0.58 -15.43
CA ASP A 98 -4.08 -0.53 -14.69
C ASP A 98 -3.09 -1.25 -13.76
N THR A 99 -1.82 -0.89 -13.84
CA THR A 99 -0.71 -1.45 -13.06
C THR A 99 0.13 -0.33 -12.43
N PHE A 100 0.56 -0.51 -11.19
CA PHE A 100 1.55 0.35 -10.53
C PHE A 100 2.74 -0.49 -10.06
N CYS A 101 3.91 0.13 -9.87
CA CYS A 101 5.09 -0.58 -9.37
C CYS A 101 5.71 0.13 -8.17
N VAL A 102 6.05 -0.66 -7.14
CA VAL A 102 6.80 -0.22 -5.96
C VAL A 102 8.27 -0.55 -6.17
N ASN A 103 9.14 0.46 -6.09
CA ASN A 103 10.59 0.28 -6.15
C ASN A 103 11.21 0.48 -4.76
N GLY A 104 12.01 -0.50 -4.34
CA GLY A 104 12.74 -0.46 -3.08
C GLY A 104 12.71 -1.80 -2.36
N ALA A 105 12.61 -1.74 -1.03
CA ALA A 105 12.51 -2.92 -0.18
C ALA A 105 11.08 -3.07 0.34
N LEU A 106 10.49 -4.25 0.14
CA LEU A 106 9.12 -4.57 0.47
C LEU A 106 9.11 -5.57 1.63
N LEU A 107 8.43 -5.21 2.72
CA LEU A 107 8.32 -5.98 3.94
C LEU A 107 6.98 -6.74 3.93
N VAL A 108 7.05 -8.07 4.00
CA VAL A 108 5.88 -8.94 4.17
C VAL A 108 6.21 -10.02 5.18
N TYR A 109 5.39 -10.18 6.21
CA TYR A 109 5.49 -11.27 7.18
C TYR A 109 6.93 -11.43 7.71
N ARG A 110 7.56 -10.31 8.08
CA ARG A 110 8.92 -10.23 8.66
C ARG A 110 10.08 -10.50 7.69
N ALA A 111 9.82 -10.65 6.38
CA ALA A 111 10.86 -10.77 5.36
C ALA A 111 10.90 -9.53 4.47
N PHE A 112 12.11 -9.10 4.13
CA PHE A 112 12.33 -8.06 3.13
C PHE A 112 12.68 -8.69 1.79
N GLU A 113 12.06 -8.20 0.73
CA GLU A 113 12.45 -8.43 -0.65
C GLU A 113 12.81 -7.09 -1.31
N GLU A 114 13.91 -7.03 -2.05
CA GLU A 114 14.31 -5.82 -2.77
C GLU A 114 14.07 -5.98 -4.27
N GLY A 115 13.54 -4.93 -4.90
CA GLY A 115 13.31 -4.94 -6.33
C GLY A 115 12.26 -3.94 -6.79
N ARG A 116 11.66 -4.28 -7.93
CA ARG A 116 10.54 -3.57 -8.56
C ARG A 116 9.34 -4.51 -8.58
N PHE A 117 8.34 -4.21 -7.75
CA PHE A 117 7.18 -5.06 -7.50
C PHE A 117 5.94 -4.42 -8.13
N CYS A 118 5.38 -5.04 -9.16
CA CYS A 118 4.25 -4.46 -9.89
C CYS A 118 2.94 -5.14 -9.51
N PHE A 119 1.91 -4.33 -9.27
CA PHE A 119 0.59 -4.75 -8.82
C PHE A 119 -0.49 -4.17 -9.73
N GLY A 120 -1.53 -4.95 -9.98
CA GLY A 120 -2.79 -4.50 -10.56
C GLY A 120 -3.95 -4.68 -9.58
N PHE A 121 -5.14 -4.22 -9.96
CA PHE A 121 -6.35 -4.41 -9.17
C PHE A 121 -7.55 -4.67 -10.09
N ASP A 122 -8.25 -5.78 -9.89
CA ASP A 122 -9.37 -6.21 -10.74
C ASP A 122 -10.74 -5.68 -10.30
N GLY A 123 -10.76 -4.85 -9.26
CA GLY A 123 -11.99 -4.35 -8.61
C GLY A 123 -12.35 -5.11 -7.33
N VAL A 124 -11.74 -6.26 -7.08
CA VAL A 124 -11.98 -7.11 -5.90
C VAL A 124 -10.68 -7.47 -5.19
N ARG A 125 -9.61 -7.75 -5.95
CA ARG A 125 -8.33 -8.27 -5.45
C ARG A 125 -7.16 -7.62 -6.16
N PHE A 126 -6.04 -7.56 -5.46
CA PHE A 126 -4.75 -7.24 -6.07
C PHE A 126 -4.29 -8.40 -6.96
N THR A 127 -3.61 -8.06 -8.05
CA THR A 127 -3.01 -8.99 -9.02
C THR A 127 -1.56 -8.60 -9.28
N GLY A 128 -0.81 -9.40 -10.06
CA GLY A 128 0.61 -9.13 -10.35
C GLY A 128 1.54 -9.82 -9.36
N HIS A 129 2.45 -9.06 -8.74
CA HIS A 129 3.37 -9.60 -7.74
C HIS A 129 2.59 -10.22 -6.57
N THR A 130 2.93 -11.46 -6.25
CA THR A 130 2.23 -12.24 -5.22
C THR A 130 2.96 -12.12 -3.90
N THR A 131 2.25 -11.77 -2.84
CA THR A 131 2.79 -11.72 -1.47
C THR A 131 2.20 -12.84 -0.61
N GLN A 132 2.76 -13.05 0.57
CA GLN A 132 2.28 -14.07 1.51
C GLN A 132 0.84 -13.83 1.98
N TYR A 133 0.36 -12.58 1.93
CA TYR A 133 -1.02 -12.23 2.33
C TYR A 133 -2.05 -12.38 1.21
N MET A 134 -1.63 -12.78 0.00
CA MET A 134 -2.51 -13.00 -1.15
C MET A 134 -2.91 -14.46 -1.36
N GLN A 135 -2.48 -15.35 -0.46
CA GLN A 135 -2.73 -16.79 -0.53
C GLN A 135 -4.16 -17.16 -0.13
#